data_AF-A0A939A740-F1
#
_entry.id   AF-A0A939A740-F1
#
_cell.length_a   1.000
_cell.length_b   1.000
_cell.length_c   1.000
_cell.angle_alpha   90.00
_cell.angle_beta   90.00
_cell.angle_gamma   90.00
#
_symmetry.space_group_name_H-M   'P 1'
#
loop_
_entity.id
_entity.type
_entity.pdbx_description
1 polymer ?
#
loop_
_entity_poly.entity_id
_entity_poly.type
_entity_poly.pdbx_seq_one_letter_code
_entity_poly.pdbx_strand_id
1 'polypeptide(L)'
;MFAVPIPPANYRTWPSFVSGVERKDKKQIRDLYINPVGATAKAGEPFPDESQLVVDVFEAATDSTGTFVKGKLTKVYLMHKVHGAGATLKAGTIGNGDWLYGAWLADTHTPTGEDFATCRGCHAPQAGSDYLFKTEEYFAKP
;
A
#
# COMPACT_ATOMS: atom_id res chain seq x y z
N MET A 1 12.89 3.99 17.45
CA MET A 1 12.28 2.88 16.70
C MET A 1 11.23 3.50 15.80
N PHE A 2 11.31 3.28 14.50
CA PHE A 2 10.32 3.82 13.56
C PHE A 2 9.05 2.96 13.64
N ALA A 3 7.89 3.60 13.52
CA ALA A 3 6.60 2.95 13.51
C ALA A 3 5.75 3.53 12.39
N VAL A 4 4.89 2.71 11.79
CA VAL A 4 3.93 3.21 10.82
C VAL A 4 2.84 3.97 11.57
N PRO A 5 2.51 5.21 11.16
CA PRO A 5 1.42 5.95 11.78
C PRO A 5 0.08 5.27 11.49
N ILE A 6 -0.95 5.60 12.29
CA ILE A 6 -2.32 5.27 11.90
C ILE A 6 -2.66 5.93 10.55
N PRO A 7 -3.46 5.29 9.68
CA PRO A 7 -3.89 5.90 8.42
C PRO A 7 -4.51 7.29 8.66
N PRO A 8 -4.04 8.35 7.99
CA PRO A 8 -4.57 9.69 8.20
C PRO A 8 -6.05 9.79 7.83
N ALA A 9 -6.91 10.35 8.69
CA ALA A 9 -8.36 10.34 8.48
C ALA A 9 -8.82 10.88 7.10
N ASN A 10 -8.04 11.78 6.49
CA ASN A 10 -8.32 12.38 5.20
C ASN A 10 -7.61 11.70 4.01
N TYR A 11 -6.97 10.53 4.15
CA TYR A 11 -6.19 9.93 3.06
C TYR A 11 -7.01 9.66 1.78
N ARG A 12 -8.32 9.47 1.89
CA ARG A 12 -9.22 9.28 0.74
C ARG A 12 -9.37 10.55 -0.13
N THR A 13 -8.90 11.68 0.35
CA THR A 13 -8.83 12.94 -0.42
C THR A 13 -7.49 13.13 -1.13
N TRP A 14 -6.52 12.24 -0.90
CA TRP A 14 -5.23 12.28 -1.55
C TRP A 14 -5.32 11.87 -3.03
N PRO A 15 -4.28 12.17 -3.83
CA PRO A 15 -4.17 11.66 -5.19
C PRO A 15 -4.37 10.14 -5.26
N SER A 16 -5.17 9.70 -6.23
CA SER A 16 -5.32 8.28 -6.53
C SER A 16 -4.04 7.72 -7.15
N PHE A 17 -3.46 6.72 -6.49
CA PHE A 17 -2.35 5.95 -7.05
C PHE A 17 -2.88 5.01 -8.13
N VAL A 18 -3.74 4.06 -7.78
CA VAL A 18 -4.53 3.24 -8.73
C VAL A 18 -5.83 2.84 -8.05
N SER A 19 -6.96 2.99 -8.73
CA SER A 19 -8.29 2.63 -8.21
C SER A 19 -8.85 1.39 -8.90
N GLY A 20 -9.69 0.62 -8.20
CA GLY A 20 -10.40 -0.49 -8.82
C GLY A 20 -9.54 -1.72 -9.11
N VAL A 21 -8.42 -1.90 -8.40
CA VAL A 21 -7.53 -3.04 -8.61
C VAL A 21 -8.23 -4.32 -8.15
N GLU A 22 -8.62 -5.17 -9.11
CA GLU A 22 -9.23 -6.46 -8.83
C GLU A 22 -8.18 -7.49 -8.38
N ARG A 23 -8.42 -8.10 -7.22
CA ARG A 23 -7.69 -9.26 -6.71
C ARG A 23 -8.63 -10.45 -6.69
N LYS A 24 -8.86 -11.03 -7.88
CA LYS A 24 -9.77 -12.17 -8.08
C LYS A 24 -9.42 -13.36 -7.21
N ASP A 25 -8.13 -13.61 -7.00
CA ASP A 25 -7.60 -14.64 -6.10
C ASP A 25 -8.03 -14.48 -4.64
N LYS A 26 -8.35 -13.25 -4.22
CA LYS A 26 -8.79 -12.91 -2.85
C LYS A 26 -10.23 -12.44 -2.76
N LYS A 27 -10.98 -12.37 -3.87
CA LYS A 27 -12.31 -11.74 -3.94
C LYS A 27 -12.31 -10.33 -3.33
N GLN A 28 -11.36 -9.51 -3.79
CA GLN A 28 -11.17 -8.13 -3.31
C GLN A 28 -11.12 -7.14 -4.47
N ILE A 29 -11.54 -5.90 -4.20
CA ILE A 29 -11.20 -4.73 -4.99
C ILE A 29 -10.40 -3.79 -4.10
N ARG A 30 -9.34 -3.18 -4.65
CA ARG A 30 -8.48 -2.27 -3.89
C ARG A 30 -8.40 -0.91 -4.54
N ASP A 31 -8.46 0.12 -3.70
CA ASP A 31 -8.16 1.50 -4.09
C ASP A 31 -6.91 1.95 -3.37
N LEU A 32 -5.94 2.45 -4.13
CA LEU A 32 -4.65 2.88 -3.64
C LEU A 32 -4.57 4.40 -3.73
N TYR A 33 -4.10 5.03 -2.66
CA TYR A 33 -3.96 6.46 -2.49
C TYR A 33 -2.52 6.77 -2.12
N ILE A 34 -1.95 7.84 -2.68
CA ILE A 34 -0.59 8.29 -2.39
C ILE A 34 -0.64 9.70 -1.84
N ASN A 35 0.04 9.97 -0.74
CA ASN A 35 0.06 11.32 -0.18
C ASN A 35 0.71 12.34 -1.15
N PRO A 36 0.48 13.66 -0.96
CA PRO A 36 1.05 14.67 -1.84
C PRO A 36 2.58 14.61 -1.98
N VAL A 37 3.31 14.18 -0.95
CA VAL A 37 4.76 13.98 -1.00
C VAL A 37 5.13 12.88 -1.99
N GLY A 38 4.54 11.69 -1.84
CA GLY A 38 4.79 10.57 -2.76
C GLY A 38 4.28 10.84 -4.18
N ALA A 39 3.28 11.70 -4.35
CA ALA A 39 2.80 12.13 -5.65
C ALA A 39 3.80 12.98 -6.44
N THR A 40 4.88 13.46 -5.81
CA THR A 40 5.98 14.16 -6.51
C THR A 40 7.01 13.22 -7.12
N ALA A 41 6.89 11.90 -6.88
CA ALA A 41 7.80 10.90 -7.41
C ALA A 41 7.77 10.90 -8.96
N LYS A 42 8.90 10.50 -9.55
CA LYS A 42 9.04 10.36 -11.00
C LYS A 42 9.28 8.92 -11.36
N ALA A 43 8.83 8.53 -12.56
CA ALA A 43 9.07 7.19 -13.08
C ALA A 43 10.57 6.88 -13.11
N GLY A 44 10.95 5.71 -12.56
CA GLY A 44 12.34 5.26 -12.51
C GLY A 44 13.16 5.82 -11.34
N GLU A 45 12.63 6.76 -10.56
CA GLU A 45 13.26 7.27 -9.34
C GLU A 45 12.61 6.61 -8.10
N PRO A 46 13.36 6.40 -7.00
CA PRO A 46 12.76 6.02 -5.72
C PRO A 46 11.73 7.05 -5.26
N PHE A 47 10.67 6.60 -4.58
CA PHE A 47 9.72 7.52 -3.97
C PHE A 47 10.43 8.36 -2.89
N PRO A 48 10.07 9.65 -2.72
CA PRO A 48 10.65 10.48 -1.67
C PRO A 48 10.42 9.91 -0.27
N ASP A 49 11.31 10.25 0.66
CA ASP A 49 11.05 10.02 2.08
C ASP A 49 9.75 10.74 2.49
N GLU A 50 9.06 10.20 3.49
CA GLU A 50 7.70 10.59 3.91
C GLU A 50 6.59 10.25 2.90
N SER A 51 6.88 9.50 1.84
CA SER A 51 5.85 8.91 0.99
C SER A 51 4.97 7.95 1.77
N GLN A 52 3.65 8.09 1.62
CA GLN A 52 2.65 7.24 2.24
C GLN A 52 1.69 6.69 1.19
N LEU A 53 1.68 5.37 1.03
CA LEU A 53 0.76 4.65 0.16
C LEU A 53 -0.28 3.92 1.01
N VAL A 54 -1.53 4.37 0.94
CA VAL A 54 -2.66 3.74 1.62
C VAL A 54 -3.43 2.87 0.65
N VAL A 55 -3.83 1.67 1.09
CA VAL A 55 -4.62 0.73 0.30
C VAL A 55 -5.91 0.42 1.05
N ASP A 56 -7.04 0.87 0.53
CA ASP A 56 -8.34 0.39 0.96
C ASP A 56 -8.61 -0.99 0.33
N VAL A 57 -9.02 -1.95 1.15
CA VAL A 57 -9.35 -3.30 0.72
C VAL A 57 -10.84 -3.56 0.93
N PHE A 58 -11.58 -3.63 -0.17
CA PHE A 58 -13.00 -3.94 -0.20
C PHE A 58 -13.21 -5.43 -0.50
N GLU A 59 -14.26 -6.00 0.09
CA GLU A 59 -14.84 -7.25 -0.42
C GLU A 59 -15.32 -7.05 -1.85
N ALA A 60 -15.22 -8.09 -2.67
CA ALA A 60 -15.79 -8.12 -4.00
C ALA A 60 -16.80 -9.26 -4.13
N ALA A 61 -17.98 -8.94 -4.66
CA ALA A 61 -18.97 -9.91 -5.08
C ALA A 61 -18.98 -9.97 -6.61
N THR A 62 -19.38 -11.12 -7.16
CA THR A 62 -19.57 -11.26 -8.61
C THR A 62 -21.04 -11.00 -8.91
N ASP A 63 -21.34 -10.08 -9.82
CA ASP A 63 -22.72 -9.84 -10.26
C ASP A 63 -23.20 -10.90 -11.28
N SER A 64 -24.44 -10.75 -11.73
CA SER A 64 -25.06 -11.67 -12.71
C SER A 64 -24.35 -11.70 -14.06
N THR A 65 -23.48 -10.74 -14.36
CA THR A 65 -22.70 -10.67 -15.60
C THR A 65 -21.30 -11.25 -15.46
N GLY A 66 -20.89 -11.64 -14.24
CA GLY A 66 -19.54 -12.11 -13.97
C GLY A 66 -18.56 -10.99 -13.60
N THR A 67 -19.03 -9.74 -13.46
CA THR A 67 -18.22 -8.57 -13.11
C THR A 67 -18.02 -8.49 -11.59
N PHE A 68 -16.83 -8.09 -11.16
CA PHE A 68 -16.56 -7.83 -9.74
C PHE A 68 -17.16 -6.49 -9.33
N VAL A 69 -18.00 -6.50 -8.30
CA VAL A 69 -18.65 -5.33 -7.72
C VAL A 69 -18.07 -5.08 -6.32
N LYS A 70 -17.71 -3.81 -6.07
CA LYS A 70 -17.12 -3.35 -4.80
C LYS A 70 -18.15 -3.39 -3.68
N GLY A 71 -17.82 -4.11 -2.62
CA GLY A 71 -18.61 -4.26 -1.40
C GLY A 71 -18.07 -3.44 -0.24
N LYS A 72 -18.20 -3.97 0.98
CA LYS A 72 -17.76 -3.29 2.21
C LYS A 72 -16.23 -3.21 2.31
N LEU A 73 -15.75 -2.13 2.93
CA LEU A 73 -14.35 -2.03 3.35
C LEU A 73 -14.08 -3.05 4.46
N THR A 74 -12.95 -3.74 4.38
CA THR A 74 -12.57 -4.76 5.37
C THR A 74 -11.24 -4.46 6.07
N LYS A 75 -10.27 -3.92 5.32
CA LYS A 75 -8.94 -3.61 5.81
C LYS A 75 -8.41 -2.35 5.16
N VAL A 76 -7.47 -1.72 5.85
CA VAL A 76 -6.67 -0.62 5.34
C VAL A 76 -5.21 -0.94 5.58
N TYR A 77 -4.41 -0.91 4.53
CA TYR A 77 -2.96 -1.06 4.61
C TYR A 77 -2.28 0.29 4.40
N LEU A 78 -1.15 0.52 5.07
CA LEU A 78 -0.30 1.69 4.85
C LEU A 78 1.15 1.24 4.71
N MET A 79 1.80 1.72 3.65
CA MET A 79 3.26 1.72 3.54
C MET A 79 3.75 3.14 3.75
N HIS A 80 4.75 3.33 4.61
CA HIS A 80 5.36 4.63 4.89
C HIS A 80 6.87 4.52 4.72
N LYS A 81 7.43 5.36 3.86
CA LYS A 81 8.88 5.45 3.64
C LYS A 81 9.47 6.44 4.62
N VAL A 82 10.38 5.98 5.48
CA VAL A 82 11.01 6.81 6.51
C VAL A 82 12.51 6.68 6.42
N HIS A 83 13.19 7.81 6.20
CA HIS A 83 14.63 7.86 6.00
C HIS A 83 15.40 7.04 7.06
N GLY A 84 16.21 6.09 6.61
CA GLY A 84 17.07 5.26 7.46
C GLY A 84 16.33 4.14 8.21
N ALA A 85 15.02 3.96 8.02
CA ALA A 85 14.27 2.90 8.70
C ALA A 85 14.77 1.50 8.35
N GLY A 86 15.17 1.26 7.10
CA GLY A 86 15.71 -0.01 6.64
C GLY A 86 16.99 -0.42 7.37
N ALA A 87 17.83 0.56 7.73
CA ALA A 87 19.08 0.32 8.47
C ALA A 87 18.83 -0.10 9.94
N THR A 88 17.63 0.13 10.47
CA THR A 88 17.26 -0.25 11.85
C THR A 88 16.62 -1.63 11.95
N LEU A 89 16.43 -2.33 10.83
CA LEU A 89 15.83 -3.65 10.80
C LEU A 89 16.72 -4.67 11.50
N LYS A 90 16.09 -5.61 12.23
CA LYS A 90 16.81 -6.72 12.87
C LYS A 90 17.47 -7.60 11.81
N ALA A 91 18.63 -8.16 12.12
CA ALA A 91 19.30 -9.13 11.26
C ALA A 91 18.34 -10.28 10.87
N GLY A 92 18.37 -10.68 9.60
CA GLY A 92 17.46 -11.68 9.04
C GLY A 92 16.10 -11.14 8.56
N THR A 93 15.81 -9.86 8.76
CA THR A 93 14.61 -9.22 8.18
C THR A 93 14.81 -9.00 6.69
N ILE A 94 13.80 -9.32 5.87
CA ILE A 94 13.80 -9.03 4.43
C ILE A 94 13.83 -7.50 4.22
N GLY A 95 14.88 -7.01 3.56
CA GLY A 95 15.09 -5.60 3.31
C GLY A 95 14.23 -5.08 2.15
N ASN A 96 13.36 -4.12 2.45
CA ASN A 96 12.52 -3.43 1.45
C ASN A 96 12.84 -1.93 1.44
N GLY A 97 14.13 -1.61 1.46
CA GLY A 97 14.61 -0.24 1.71
C GLY A 97 14.04 0.32 3.02
N ASP A 98 13.66 1.59 2.95
CA ASP A 98 13.13 2.37 4.07
C ASP A 98 11.61 2.26 4.26
N TRP A 99 10.97 1.30 3.58
CA TRP A 99 9.54 1.07 3.70
C TRP A 99 9.19 0.31 4.98
N LEU A 100 8.22 0.90 5.70
CA LEU A 100 7.54 0.33 6.84
C LEU A 100 6.12 -0.08 6.44
N TYR A 101 5.58 -1.11 7.10
CA TYR A 101 4.27 -1.71 6.78
C TYR A 101 3.34 -1.66 7.99
N GLY A 102 2.09 -1.29 7.75
CA GLY A 102 1.03 -1.25 8.73
C GLY A 102 -0.29 -1.79 8.17
N ALA A 103 -1.11 -2.35 9.04
CA ALA A 103 -2.40 -2.94 8.67
C ALA A 103 -3.44 -2.72 9.78
N TRP A 104 -4.60 -2.21 9.39
CA TRP A 104 -5.75 -1.93 10.26
C TRP A 104 -7.03 -2.54 9.72
N LEU A 105 -7.99 -2.74 10.60
CA LEU A 105 -9.37 -3.03 10.24
C LEU A 105 -10.00 -1.81 9.55
N ALA A 106 -11.23 -1.99 9.05
CA ALA A 106 -11.99 -0.96 8.34
C ALA A 106 -12.21 0.33 9.16
N ASP A 107 -12.07 0.28 10.48
CA ASP A 107 -12.17 1.44 11.38
C ASP A 107 -10.93 2.35 11.36
N THR A 108 -9.87 1.98 10.63
CA THR A 108 -8.56 2.67 10.52
C THR A 108 -7.81 2.88 11.84
N HIS A 109 -8.22 2.23 12.92
CA HIS A 109 -7.63 2.40 14.25
C HIS A 109 -7.21 1.08 14.88
N THR A 110 -7.95 0.00 14.64
CA THR A 110 -7.66 -1.31 15.21
C THR A 110 -6.63 -2.04 14.36
N PRO A 111 -5.41 -2.33 14.87
CA PRO A 111 -4.41 -3.08 14.13
C PRO A 111 -4.90 -4.51 13.86
N THR A 112 -4.58 -5.06 12.70
CA THR A 112 -4.97 -6.45 12.36
C THR A 112 -4.10 -7.51 13.05
N GLY A 113 -2.91 -7.13 13.55
CA GLY A 113 -1.93 -8.07 14.09
C GLY A 113 -1.21 -8.91 13.02
N GLU A 114 -1.25 -8.50 11.75
CA GLU A 114 -0.57 -9.19 10.64
C GLU A 114 0.96 -9.27 10.83
N ASP A 115 1.56 -10.39 10.40
CA ASP A 115 3.01 -10.54 10.35
C ASP A 115 3.58 -9.83 9.11
N PHE A 116 4.26 -8.71 9.35
CA PHE A 116 4.85 -7.89 8.30
C PHE A 116 6.05 -8.53 7.59
N ALA A 117 6.56 -9.69 8.04
CA ALA A 117 7.49 -10.47 7.25
C ALA A 117 6.86 -10.94 5.92
N THR A 118 5.55 -11.24 5.93
CA THR A 118 4.81 -11.62 4.72
C THR A 118 4.66 -10.43 3.75
N CYS A 119 4.42 -9.23 4.27
CA CYS A 119 4.38 -8.01 3.48
C CYS A 119 5.73 -7.75 2.81
N ARG A 120 6.81 -7.83 3.60
CA ARG A 120 8.17 -7.64 3.10
C ARG A 120 8.53 -8.66 2.02
N GLY A 121 8.28 -9.95 2.27
CA GLY A 121 8.54 -11.01 1.30
C GLY A 121 7.73 -10.86 0.01
N CYS A 122 6.47 -10.45 0.09
CA CYS A 122 5.65 -10.23 -1.11
C CYS A 122 6.14 -9.04 -1.94
N HIS A 123 6.65 -7.99 -1.30
CA HIS A 123 7.12 -6.77 -1.98
C HIS A 123 8.59 -6.83 -2.40
N ALA A 124 9.40 -7.76 -1.87
CA ALA A 124 10.82 -7.89 -2.21
C ALA A 124 11.10 -8.07 -3.72
N PRO A 125 10.31 -8.84 -4.50
CA PRO A 125 10.49 -8.93 -5.95
C PRO A 125 10.28 -7.60 -6.70
N GLN A 126 9.71 -6.58 -6.06
CA GLN A 126 9.45 -5.26 -6.64
C GLN A 126 10.60 -4.27 -6.38
N ALA A 127 11.81 -4.73 -6.06
CA ALA A 127 12.94 -3.84 -5.77
C ALA A 127 13.24 -2.81 -6.89
N GLY A 128 13.01 -3.18 -8.16
CA GLY A 128 13.17 -2.28 -9.31
C GLY A 128 12.14 -1.15 -9.39
N SER A 129 11.03 -1.25 -8.65
CA SER A 129 9.97 -0.23 -8.56
C SER A 129 9.86 0.33 -7.14
N ASP A 130 11.00 0.40 -6.43
CA ASP A 130 11.08 0.86 -5.04
C ASP A 130 10.09 0.10 -4.13
N TYR A 131 10.00 -1.21 -4.35
CA TYR A 131 9.14 -2.14 -3.62
C TYR A 131 7.64 -1.88 -3.73
N LEU A 132 7.18 -1.00 -4.63
CA LEU A 132 5.75 -0.75 -4.86
C LEU A 132 5.26 -1.50 -6.10
N PHE A 133 4.05 -2.08 -5.99
CA PHE A 133 3.34 -2.60 -7.14
C PHE A 133 2.64 -1.47 -7.90
N LYS A 134 2.30 -1.71 -9.17
CA LYS A 134 1.47 -0.81 -9.99
C LYS A 134 2.07 0.57 -10.28
N THR A 135 3.38 0.74 -10.09
CA THR A 135 4.09 2.00 -10.42
C THR A 135 4.01 2.32 -11.90
N GLU A 136 4.17 1.34 -12.80
CA GLU A 136 4.04 1.55 -14.24
C GLU A 136 2.65 2.11 -14.60
N GLU A 137 1.59 1.52 -14.05
CA GLU A 137 0.20 1.98 -14.24
C GLU A 137 -0.03 3.37 -13.65
N TYR A 138 0.55 3.67 -12.48
CA TYR A 138 0.49 4.98 -11.86
C TYR A 138 1.15 6.07 -12.74
N PHE A 139 2.34 5.80 -13.26
CA PHE A 139 3.10 6.74 -14.07
C PHE A 139 2.66 6.81 -15.55
N ALA A 140 1.88 5.85 -16.03
CA ALA A 140 1.31 5.87 -17.38
C ALA A 140 0.07 6.78 -17.51
N LYS A 141 -0.43 7.36 -16.41
CA LYS A 141 -1.53 8.33 -16.45
C LYS A 141 -1.09 9.60 -17.19
N PRO A 142 -1.93 10.16 -18.07
CA PRO A 142 -1.63 11.39 -18.82
C PRO A 142 -1.55 12.62 -17.92
#